data_AF-A0A645EFQ8-F1
#
_entry.id   AF-A0A645EFQ8-F1
#
_cell.length_a   1.000
_cell.length_b   1.000
_cell.length_c   1.000
_cell.angle_alpha   90.00
_cell.angle_beta   90.00
_cell.angle_gamma   90.00
#
_symmetry.space_group_name_H-M   'P 1'
#
loop_
_entity.id
_entity.type
_entity.pdbx_description
1 polymer ?
#
loop_
_entity_poly.entity_id
_entity_poly.type
_entity_poly.pdbx_seq_one_letter_code
_entity_poly.pdbx_strand_id
1 'polypeptide(L)'
;MRDVFEPLALGVKFKDDQLNYYTMSDYLNDMNDLRLTVQVVDFNKGVVKQFEEKVNAKANSSNVVKTINTAEMVSESDKANTMIHAWLSDSKGKKLSSKDYFFYWPNKLNLPQTTVKTSVKYADGKYTVTLTSKKLAKDVFMEIPVMGAKFTDNFIDLLPGEKRIIEITSPALKASEKTPITVKHIRETY
;
A
#
# COMPACT_ATOMS: atom_id res chain seq x y z
N MET A 1 3.31 2.66 -11.15
CA MET A 1 3.88 1.79 -12.20
C MET A 1 5.03 0.94 -11.66
N ARG A 2 5.98 1.52 -10.90
CA ARG A 2 7.08 0.80 -10.22
C ARG A 2 6.65 -0.53 -9.59
N ASP A 3 5.67 -0.51 -8.70
CA ASP A 3 5.32 -1.68 -7.88
C ASP A 3 4.67 -2.84 -8.67
N VAL A 4 4.18 -2.57 -9.89
CA VAL A 4 3.54 -3.58 -10.76
C VAL A 4 4.55 -4.26 -11.68
N PHE A 5 5.78 -3.71 -11.79
CA PHE A 5 6.90 -4.25 -12.58
C PHE A 5 8.03 -4.76 -11.68
N GLU A 6 7.73 -5.06 -10.41
CA GLU A 6 8.65 -5.80 -9.56
C GLU A 6 8.90 -7.20 -10.16
N PRO A 7 10.14 -7.73 -10.15
CA PRO A 7 10.46 -9.03 -10.76
C PRO A 7 9.61 -10.20 -10.25
N LEU A 8 9.09 -10.09 -9.03
CA LEU A 8 8.00 -10.91 -8.54
C LEU A 8 6.88 -9.99 -8.04
N ALA A 9 5.76 -9.97 -8.74
CA ALA A 9 4.60 -9.16 -8.41
C ALA A 9 3.43 -10.00 -7.86
N LEU A 10 2.76 -9.48 -6.83
CA LEU A 10 1.50 -10.01 -6.33
C LEU A 10 0.33 -9.38 -7.10
N GLY A 11 -0.44 -10.22 -7.78
CA GLY A 11 -1.71 -9.85 -8.41
C GLY A 11 -2.90 -10.21 -7.52
N VAL A 12 -3.95 -9.39 -7.57
CA VAL A 12 -5.24 -9.69 -6.93
C VAL A 12 -6.36 -9.42 -7.93
N LYS A 13 -7.27 -10.38 -8.10
CA LYS A 13 -8.45 -10.24 -8.93
C LYS A 13 -9.68 -10.72 -8.19
N PHE A 14 -10.68 -9.86 -8.10
CA PHE A 14 -12.01 -10.24 -7.63
C PHE A 14 -12.85 -10.78 -8.79
N LYS A 15 -13.41 -11.98 -8.63
CA LYS A 15 -14.30 -12.61 -9.60
C LYS A 15 -15.16 -13.65 -8.88
N ASP A 16 -16.45 -13.74 -9.22
CA ASP A 16 -17.37 -14.76 -8.70
C ASP A 16 -17.34 -14.85 -7.16
N ASP A 17 -17.40 -13.68 -6.50
CA ASP A 17 -17.32 -13.50 -5.03
C ASP A 17 -16.04 -14.01 -4.35
N GLN A 18 -14.99 -14.23 -5.14
CA GLN A 18 -13.69 -14.71 -4.68
C GLN A 18 -12.57 -13.73 -5.02
N LEU A 19 -11.61 -13.63 -4.10
CA LEU A 19 -10.32 -12.99 -4.36
C LEU A 19 -9.30 -14.05 -4.79
N ASN A 20 -8.83 -13.91 -6.01
CA ASN A 20 -7.79 -14.75 -6.60
C ASN A 20 -6.46 -14.01 -6.52
N TYR A 21 -5.49 -14.62 -5.85
CA TYR A 21 -4.15 -14.10 -5.66
C TYR A 21 -3.20 -14.79 -6.65
N TYR A 22 -2.44 -13.99 -7.38
CA TYR A 22 -1.53 -14.45 -8.41
C TYR A 22 -0.10 -14.11 -8.06
N THR A 23 0.82 -15.03 -8.33
CA THR A 23 2.24 -14.68 -8.48
C THR A 23 2.51 -14.44 -9.96
N MET A 24 3.16 -13.34 -10.28
CA MET A 24 3.67 -13.01 -11.62
C MET A 24 5.17 -12.85 -11.46
N SER A 25 5.94 -13.81 -11.98
CA SER A 25 7.39 -13.89 -11.78
C SER A 25 8.10 -13.77 -13.11
N ASP A 26 9.05 -12.85 -13.21
CA ASP A 26 9.98 -12.72 -14.33
C ASP A 26 11.31 -13.45 -14.05
N TYR A 27 11.47 -14.08 -12.87
CA TYR A 27 12.65 -14.85 -12.55
C TYR A 27 12.76 -16.11 -13.42
N LEU A 28 13.99 -16.46 -13.79
CA LEU A 28 14.30 -17.66 -14.57
C LEU A 28 14.22 -18.96 -13.76
N ASN A 29 14.16 -18.86 -12.43
CA ASN A 29 14.07 -19.99 -11.51
C ASN A 29 12.82 -19.86 -10.63
N ASP A 30 12.27 -21.00 -10.22
CA ASP A 30 11.18 -21.04 -9.24
C ASP A 30 11.59 -20.37 -7.92
N MET A 31 10.67 -19.62 -7.32
CA MET A 31 10.81 -19.10 -5.97
C MET A 31 9.90 -19.88 -5.04
N ASN A 32 10.50 -20.63 -4.12
CA ASN A 32 9.78 -21.45 -3.17
C ASN A 32 9.74 -20.83 -1.78
N ASP A 33 8.86 -21.36 -0.94
CA ASP A 33 8.75 -20.99 0.48
C ASP A 33 8.45 -19.51 0.72
N LEU A 34 7.73 -18.90 -0.22
CA LEU A 34 7.20 -17.56 -0.05
C LEU A 34 6.03 -17.61 0.93
N ARG A 35 5.79 -16.48 1.59
CA ARG A 35 4.62 -16.29 2.44
C ARG A 35 3.72 -15.24 1.84
N LEU A 36 2.48 -15.63 1.55
CA LEU A 36 1.39 -14.70 1.25
C LEU A 36 0.72 -14.33 2.57
N THR A 37 0.74 -13.05 2.92
CA THR A 37 -0.05 -12.51 4.02
C THR A 37 -1.18 -11.66 3.46
N VAL A 38 -2.39 -11.87 3.96
CA VAL A 38 -3.60 -11.14 3.55
C VAL A 38 -4.25 -10.57 4.80
N GLN A 39 -4.42 -9.26 4.85
CA GLN A 39 -5.09 -8.56 5.93
C GLN A 39 -6.40 -7.94 5.44
N VAL A 40 -7.46 -8.06 6.26
CA VAL A 40 -8.66 -7.23 6.14
C VAL A 40 -8.45 -6.03 7.04
N VAL A 41 -8.45 -4.84 6.46
CA VAL A 41 -8.21 -3.58 7.16
C VAL A 41 -9.49 -2.77 7.15
N ASP A 42 -10.06 -2.55 8.34
CA ASP A 42 -11.15 -1.61 8.57
C ASP A 42 -10.59 -0.18 8.60
N PHE A 43 -11.26 0.74 7.91
CA PHE A 43 -10.76 2.11 7.73
C PHE A 43 -10.63 2.89 9.04
N ASN A 44 -11.36 2.52 10.09
CA ASN A 44 -11.32 3.17 11.39
C ASN A 44 -10.54 2.35 12.43
N LYS A 45 -10.63 1.02 12.39
CA LYS A 45 -10.10 0.13 13.43
C LYS A 45 -8.72 -0.44 13.09
N GLY A 46 -8.27 -0.36 11.84
CA GLY A 46 -7.04 -1.01 11.38
C GLY A 46 -7.28 -2.48 11.02
N VAL A 47 -6.27 -3.31 11.22
CA VAL A 47 -6.34 -4.74 10.86
C VAL A 47 -7.36 -5.45 11.76
N VAL A 48 -8.39 -6.03 11.15
CA VAL A 48 -9.44 -6.80 11.85
C VAL A 48 -9.33 -8.30 11.62
N LYS A 49 -8.64 -8.72 10.55
CA LYS A 49 -8.39 -10.13 10.24
C LYS A 49 -7.09 -10.28 9.47
N GLN A 50 -6.40 -11.41 9.66
CA GLN A 50 -5.19 -11.76 8.94
C GLN A 50 -5.18 -13.25 8.60
N PHE A 51 -4.69 -13.57 7.40
CA PHE A 51 -4.44 -14.91 6.92
C PHE A 51 -3.01 -15.01 6.41
N GLU A 52 -2.38 -16.16 6.61
CA GLU A 52 -1.05 -16.46 6.08
C GLU A 52 -1.07 -17.81 5.39
N GLU A 53 -0.43 -17.89 4.23
CA GLU A 53 -0.31 -19.11 3.45
C GLU A 53 1.10 -19.22 2.89
N LYS A 54 1.63 -20.44 2.86
CA LYS A 54 2.88 -20.72 2.17
C LYS A 54 2.59 -20.94 0.69
N VAL A 55 3.24 -20.17 -0.17
CA VAL A 55 3.03 -20.21 -1.63
C VAL A 55 4.36 -20.31 -2.36
N ASN A 56 4.31 -20.71 -3.63
CA ASN A 56 5.47 -20.73 -4.52
C ASN A 56 5.16 -19.91 -5.78
N ALA A 57 6.18 -19.32 -6.38
CA ALA A 57 6.09 -18.69 -7.69
C ALA A 57 6.89 -19.50 -8.71
N LYS A 58 6.25 -19.84 -9.82
CA LYS A 58 6.92 -20.54 -10.92
C LYS A 58 7.74 -19.58 -11.77
N ALA A 59 8.84 -20.06 -12.32
CA ALA A 59 9.72 -19.27 -13.17
C ALA A 59 8.96 -18.71 -14.39
N ASN A 60 9.19 -17.43 -14.70
CA ASN A 60 8.72 -16.75 -15.91
C ASN A 60 7.24 -17.01 -16.23
N SER A 61 6.36 -16.94 -15.21
CA SER A 61 4.96 -17.31 -15.34
C SER A 61 4.02 -16.51 -14.43
N SER A 62 2.73 -16.62 -14.72
CA SER A 62 1.64 -16.03 -13.94
C SER A 62 0.65 -17.10 -13.50
N ASN A 63 0.58 -17.37 -12.19
CA ASN A 63 -0.19 -18.49 -11.64
C ASN A 63 -1.07 -18.02 -10.47
N VAL A 64 -2.30 -18.53 -10.38
CA VAL A 64 -3.10 -18.41 -9.15
C VAL A 64 -2.43 -19.26 -8.08
N VAL A 65 -2.14 -18.66 -6.92
CA VAL A 65 -1.54 -19.34 -5.77
C VAL A 65 -2.50 -19.51 -4.60
N LYS A 66 -3.54 -18.68 -4.53
CA LYS A 66 -4.58 -18.78 -3.52
C LYS A 66 -5.89 -18.18 -4.04
N THR A 67 -7.00 -18.82 -3.70
CA THR A 67 -8.34 -18.29 -3.87
C THR A 67 -9.03 -18.31 -2.52
N ILE A 68 -9.71 -17.22 -2.16
CA ILE A 68 -10.43 -17.11 -0.90
C ILE A 68 -11.80 -16.50 -1.18
N ASN A 69 -12.86 -17.11 -0.64
CA ASN A 69 -14.20 -16.56 -0.73
C ASN A 69 -14.29 -15.28 0.12
N THR A 70 -14.84 -14.21 -0.44
CA THR A 70 -14.93 -12.93 0.27
C THR A 70 -15.83 -13.00 1.50
N ALA A 71 -16.83 -13.86 1.52
CA ALA A 71 -17.68 -14.11 2.70
C ALA A 71 -16.89 -14.67 3.90
N GLU A 72 -15.76 -15.35 3.65
CA GLU A 72 -14.85 -15.79 4.71
C GLU A 72 -14.01 -14.65 5.28
N MET A 73 -13.86 -13.54 4.56
CA MET A 73 -13.03 -12.40 4.97
C MET A 73 -13.82 -11.29 5.62
N VAL A 74 -14.93 -10.90 5.00
CA VAL A 74 -15.64 -9.66 5.28
C VAL A 74 -17.13 -9.82 4.94
N SER A 75 -18.00 -9.25 5.77
CA SER A 75 -19.43 -9.21 5.48
C SER A 75 -19.74 -8.22 4.35
N GLU A 76 -20.85 -8.41 3.62
CA GLU A 76 -21.25 -7.44 2.58
C GLU A 76 -21.39 -6.01 3.12
N SER A 77 -21.93 -5.84 4.34
CA SER A 77 -22.08 -4.52 4.98
C SER A 77 -20.75 -3.87 5.34
N ASP A 78 -19.69 -4.64 5.53
CA ASP A 78 -18.37 -4.13 5.92
C ASP A 78 -17.48 -3.81 4.71
N LYS A 79 -17.80 -4.30 3.50
CA LYS A 79 -16.99 -4.08 2.28
C LYS A 79 -16.76 -2.60 1.97
N ALA A 80 -17.74 -1.73 2.25
CA ALA A 80 -17.62 -0.29 2.02
C ALA A 80 -16.73 0.43 3.05
N ASN A 81 -16.38 -0.23 4.15
CA ASN A 81 -15.58 0.30 5.26
C ASN A 81 -14.23 -0.43 5.41
N THR A 82 -13.90 -1.33 4.48
CA THR A 82 -12.73 -2.19 4.57
C THR A 82 -12.00 -2.29 3.24
N MET A 83 -10.74 -2.69 3.32
CA MET A 83 -9.92 -3.05 2.18
C MET A 83 -9.09 -4.30 2.49
N ILE A 84 -8.51 -4.89 1.45
CA ILE A 84 -7.59 -6.01 1.57
C ILE A 84 -6.16 -5.53 1.32
N HIS A 85 -5.30 -5.65 2.33
CA HIS A 85 -3.86 -5.38 2.21
C HIS A 85 -3.14 -6.72 2.15
N ALA A 86 -2.55 -7.05 1.00
CA ALA A 86 -1.85 -8.31 0.82
C ALA A 86 -0.40 -8.10 0.41
N TRP A 87 0.49 -9.01 0.81
CA TRP A 87 1.88 -8.99 0.37
C TRP A 87 2.51 -10.37 0.33
N LEU A 88 3.55 -10.49 -0.49
CA LEU A 88 4.48 -11.60 -0.50
C LEU A 88 5.73 -11.24 0.31
N SER A 89 6.25 -12.19 1.08
CA SER A 89 7.58 -12.11 1.68
C SER A 89 8.41 -13.35 1.37
N ASP A 90 9.73 -13.19 1.31
CA ASP A 90 10.64 -14.33 1.23
C ASP A 90 10.68 -15.11 2.56
N SER A 91 11.43 -16.22 2.57
CA SER A 91 11.62 -17.07 3.75
C SER A 91 12.32 -16.37 4.93
N LYS A 92 12.95 -15.22 4.68
CA LYS A 92 13.61 -14.38 5.70
C LYS A 92 12.68 -13.26 6.20
N GLY A 93 11.46 -13.18 5.69
CA GLY A 93 10.46 -12.17 6.05
C GLY A 93 10.63 -10.83 5.32
N LYS A 94 11.51 -10.73 4.31
CA LYS A 94 11.61 -9.52 3.50
C LYS A 94 10.38 -9.43 2.59
N LYS A 95 9.62 -8.34 2.71
CA LYS A 95 8.51 -8.03 1.82
C LYS A 95 9.02 -7.82 0.38
N LEU A 96 8.45 -8.55 -0.57
CA LEU A 96 8.84 -8.55 -1.99
C LEU A 96 7.88 -7.73 -2.84
N SER A 97 6.57 -7.88 -2.62
CA SER A 97 5.53 -7.17 -3.37
C SER A 97 4.26 -7.06 -2.53
N SER A 98 3.50 -5.98 -2.69
CA SER A 98 2.17 -5.84 -2.08
C SER A 98 1.12 -5.40 -3.07
N LYS A 99 -0.13 -5.73 -2.71
CA LYS A 99 -1.29 -5.28 -3.44
C LYS A 99 -2.43 -4.94 -2.48
N ASP A 100 -3.01 -3.76 -2.70
CA ASP A 100 -4.22 -3.32 -2.05
C ASP A 100 -5.42 -3.58 -2.96
N TYR A 101 -6.54 -3.98 -2.36
CA TYR A 101 -7.80 -4.15 -3.06
C TYR A 101 -8.95 -3.52 -2.27
N PHE A 102 -9.70 -2.66 -2.96
CA PHE A 102 -10.94 -2.05 -2.45
C PHE A 102 -12.13 -2.69 -3.17
N PHE A 103 -13.18 -3.01 -2.42
CA PHE A 103 -14.36 -3.68 -2.99
C PHE A 103 -15.21 -2.77 -3.88
N TYR A 104 -15.08 -1.45 -3.72
CA TYR A 104 -15.82 -0.47 -4.49
C TYR A 104 -14.93 0.68 -4.96
N TRP A 105 -15.44 1.42 -5.95
CA TRP A 105 -14.84 2.68 -6.38
C TRP A 105 -14.80 3.71 -5.25
N PRO A 106 -13.84 4.66 -5.24
CA PRO A 106 -13.65 5.60 -4.13
C PRO A 106 -14.89 6.37 -3.71
N ASN A 107 -15.79 6.71 -4.63
CA ASN A 107 -17.06 7.43 -4.35
C ASN A 107 -18.15 6.56 -3.70
N LYS A 108 -17.92 5.26 -3.57
CA LYS A 108 -18.80 4.29 -2.89
C LYS A 108 -18.17 3.74 -1.61
N LEU A 109 -16.95 4.16 -1.27
CA LEU A 109 -16.30 3.85 -0.02
C LEU A 109 -16.72 4.85 1.06
N ASN A 110 -16.91 4.36 2.27
CA ASN A 110 -17.15 5.20 3.44
C ASN A 110 -15.82 5.70 4.01
N LEU A 111 -15.08 6.47 3.20
CA LEU A 111 -13.77 6.98 3.61
C LEU A 111 -13.92 7.89 4.84
N PRO A 112 -13.20 7.61 5.94
CA PRO A 112 -13.36 8.36 7.16
C PRO A 112 -12.68 9.72 7.08
N GLN A 113 -13.26 10.73 7.73
CA GLN A 113 -12.54 11.95 8.03
C GLN A 113 -11.37 11.65 8.97
N THR A 114 -10.17 12.07 8.58
CA THR A 114 -8.93 11.88 9.33
C THR A 114 -7.97 13.03 9.03
N THR A 115 -6.94 13.17 9.87
CA THR A 115 -5.86 14.11 9.65
C THR A 115 -4.56 13.32 9.55
N VAL A 116 -3.82 13.53 8.46
CA VAL A 116 -2.47 12.97 8.32
C VAL A 116 -1.51 13.82 9.12
N LYS A 117 -1.01 13.26 10.22
CA LYS A 117 0.04 13.88 11.02
C LYS A 117 1.36 13.77 10.27
N THR A 118 2.02 14.90 10.09
CA THR A 118 3.25 15.03 9.32
C THR A 118 4.37 15.59 10.18
N SER A 119 5.53 14.94 10.16
CA SER A 119 6.75 15.40 10.82
C SER A 119 7.89 15.41 9.82
N VAL A 120 8.65 16.49 9.74
CA VAL A 120 9.70 16.66 8.73
C VAL A 120 11.04 16.89 9.41
N LYS A 121 12.04 16.11 9.00
CA LYS A 121 13.45 16.38 9.28
C LYS A 121 14.07 17.03 8.06
N TYR A 122 14.58 18.24 8.24
CA TYR A 122 15.17 19.03 7.17
C TYR A 122 16.69 18.83 7.13
N ALA A 123 17.24 18.54 5.95
CA ALA A 123 18.66 18.52 5.66
C ALA A 123 18.90 19.10 4.26
N ASP A 124 20.11 19.58 4.01
CA ASP A 124 20.51 20.03 2.68
C ASP A 124 20.40 18.87 1.68
N GLY A 125 19.74 19.11 0.55
CA GLY A 125 19.50 18.13 -0.50
C GLY A 125 18.42 17.09 -0.22
N LYS A 126 17.95 16.95 1.04
CA LYS A 126 17.04 15.87 1.44
C LYS A 126 16.15 16.25 2.63
N TYR A 127 14.84 16.08 2.48
CA TYR A 127 13.89 16.12 3.58
C TYR A 127 13.35 14.72 3.87
N THR A 128 13.28 14.33 5.14
CA THR A 128 12.69 13.06 5.57
C THR A 128 11.34 13.34 6.23
N VAL A 129 10.27 12.94 5.56
CA VAL A 129 8.88 13.14 5.98
C VAL A 129 8.37 11.87 6.63
N THR A 130 7.82 11.99 7.84
CA THR A 130 7.12 10.92 8.53
C THR A 130 5.63 11.22 8.56
N LEU A 131 4.82 10.31 8.02
CA LEU A 131 3.37 10.39 7.98
C LEU A 131 2.75 9.34 8.90
N THR A 132 1.71 9.73 9.63
CA THR A 132 0.85 8.80 10.40
C THR A 132 -0.60 9.26 10.35
N SER A 133 -1.55 8.32 10.40
CA SER A 133 -2.98 8.63 10.50
C SER A 133 -3.66 7.63 11.43
N LYS A 134 -4.67 8.08 12.18
CA LYS A 134 -5.45 7.21 13.08
C LYS A 134 -6.44 6.30 12.31
N LYS A 135 -6.77 6.69 11.09
CA LYS A 135 -7.73 6.03 10.20
C LYS A 135 -7.13 5.96 8.79
N LEU A 136 -7.76 5.24 7.88
CA LEU A 136 -7.31 5.18 6.49
C LEU A 136 -7.31 6.58 5.89
N ALA A 137 -6.15 7.02 5.40
CA ALA A 137 -6.06 8.15 4.48
C ALA A 137 -5.76 7.59 3.09
N LYS A 138 -6.75 7.71 2.19
CA LYS A 138 -6.70 7.11 0.86
C LYS A 138 -5.99 8.01 -0.16
N ASP A 139 -5.10 7.40 -0.95
CA ASP A 139 -4.30 8.01 -2.02
C ASP A 139 -3.63 9.31 -1.54
N VAL A 140 -2.89 9.22 -0.43
CA VAL A 140 -2.13 10.32 0.15
C VAL A 140 -1.13 10.83 -0.88
N PHE A 141 -1.28 12.11 -1.20
CA PHE A 141 -0.46 12.85 -2.14
C PHE A 141 0.32 13.91 -1.39
N MET A 142 1.65 13.90 -1.57
CA MET A 142 2.53 14.95 -1.09
C MET A 142 2.99 15.85 -2.22
N GLU A 143 2.97 17.15 -1.96
CA GLU A 143 3.38 18.20 -2.88
C GLU A 143 4.42 19.11 -2.22
N ILE A 144 5.41 19.53 -3.01
CA ILE A 144 6.43 20.51 -2.60
C ILE A 144 6.66 21.47 -3.78
N PRO A 145 6.81 22.78 -3.57
CA PRO A 145 7.02 23.76 -4.64
C PRO A 145 8.46 23.75 -5.16
N VAL A 146 9.01 22.55 -5.44
CA VAL A 146 10.37 22.35 -5.95
C VAL A 146 10.29 21.45 -7.18
N MET A 147 10.48 22.05 -8.35
CA MET A 147 10.47 21.32 -9.61
C MET A 147 11.53 20.22 -9.63
N GLY A 148 11.14 19.03 -10.11
CA GLY A 148 12.04 17.89 -10.23
C GLY A 148 12.42 17.21 -8.91
N ALA A 149 11.81 17.58 -7.78
CA ALA A 149 11.98 16.86 -6.53
C ALA A 149 11.56 15.39 -6.67
N LYS A 150 12.41 14.48 -6.19
CA LYS A 150 12.17 13.04 -6.24
C LYS A 150 11.67 12.55 -4.89
N PHE A 151 10.71 11.64 -4.91
CA PHE A 151 10.12 11.04 -3.72
C PHE A 151 10.48 9.55 -3.71
N THR A 152 10.85 9.01 -2.55
CA THR A 152 10.98 7.55 -2.40
C THR A 152 9.63 6.86 -2.58
N ASP A 153 8.55 7.55 -2.21
CA ASP A 153 7.17 7.10 -2.43
C ASP A 153 6.21 8.28 -2.46
N ASN A 154 5.13 8.19 -3.23
CA ASN A 154 4.04 9.17 -3.26
C ASN A 154 2.79 8.49 -3.83
N PHE A 155 1.60 9.07 -3.62
CA PHE A 155 0.33 8.46 -4.02
C PHE A 155 0.10 7.10 -3.34
N ILE A 156 0.17 7.08 -2.00
CA ILE A 156 0.09 5.87 -1.19
C ILE A 156 -1.17 5.84 -0.34
N ASP A 157 -1.70 4.66 -0.07
CA ASP A 157 -2.68 4.48 1.00
C ASP A 157 -1.96 4.42 2.36
N LEU A 158 -2.36 5.28 3.30
CA LEU A 158 -1.81 5.29 4.66
C LEU A 158 -2.78 4.59 5.60
N LEU A 159 -2.40 3.39 6.03
CA LEU A 159 -3.26 2.52 6.83
C LEU A 159 -3.42 3.07 8.27
N PRO A 160 -4.53 2.74 8.97
CA PRO A 160 -4.74 3.15 10.36
C PRO A 160 -3.58 2.72 11.28
N GLY A 161 -2.98 3.69 11.97
CA GLY A 161 -1.87 3.46 12.91
C GLY A 161 -0.51 3.23 12.24
N GLU A 162 -0.46 3.16 10.90
CA GLU A 162 0.80 2.96 10.19
C GLU A 162 1.67 4.21 10.22
N LYS A 163 2.99 3.99 10.33
CA LYS A 163 4.01 5.01 10.14
C LYS A 163 4.69 4.82 8.78
N ARG A 164 4.56 5.82 7.91
CA ARG A 164 5.25 5.87 6.62
C ARG A 164 6.36 6.91 6.64
N ILE A 165 7.52 6.56 6.10
CA ILE A 165 8.66 7.45 5.96
C ILE A 165 8.92 7.64 4.47
N ILE A 166 8.93 8.89 4.02
CA ILE A 166 9.18 9.26 2.65
C ILE A 166 10.35 10.24 2.62
N GLU A 167 11.34 9.97 1.79
CA GLU A 167 12.42 10.91 1.53
C GLU A 167 12.12 11.71 0.26
N ILE A 168 12.26 13.03 0.38
CA ILE A 168 12.18 13.97 -0.74
C ILE A 168 13.59 14.48 -1.01
N THR A 169 14.08 14.33 -2.23
CA THR A 169 15.44 14.74 -2.62
C THR A 169 15.42 15.74 -3.76
N SER A 170 16.20 16.80 -3.63
CA SER A 170 16.49 17.77 -4.69
C SER A 170 17.69 18.63 -4.27
N PRO A 171 18.65 18.94 -5.18
CA PRO A 171 19.76 19.84 -4.88
C PRO A 171 19.35 21.24 -4.41
N ALA A 172 18.12 21.66 -4.74
CA ALA A 172 17.57 22.95 -4.34
C ALA A 172 17.08 22.99 -2.88
N LEU A 173 16.93 21.85 -2.21
CA LEU A 173 16.46 21.82 -0.83
C LEU A 173 17.55 22.26 0.14
N LYS A 174 17.22 23.22 1.01
CA LYS A 174 18.08 23.68 2.10
C LYS A 174 17.43 23.44 3.45
N ALA A 175 18.22 23.01 4.44
CA ALA A 175 17.72 22.75 5.78
C ALA A 175 17.15 24.02 6.45
N SER A 176 17.76 25.17 6.15
CA SER A 176 17.39 26.48 6.69
C SER A 176 16.07 27.02 6.14
N GLU A 177 15.75 26.73 4.89
CA GLU A 177 14.56 27.25 4.20
C GLU A 177 13.26 26.59 4.67
N LYS A 178 13.35 25.33 5.11
CA LYS A 178 12.19 24.53 5.56
C LYS A 178 11.01 24.62 4.58
N THR A 179 11.29 24.42 3.30
CA THR A 179 10.31 24.57 2.21
C THR A 179 9.02 23.80 2.55
N PRO A 180 7.85 24.45 2.45
CA PRO A 180 6.59 23.85 2.91
C PRO A 180 6.22 22.62 2.08
N ILE A 181 5.71 21.61 2.76
CA ILE A 181 5.20 20.37 2.17
C ILE A 181 3.71 20.33 2.44
N THR A 182 2.92 20.14 1.38
CA THR A 182 1.48 19.92 1.50
C THR A 182 1.18 18.44 1.40
N VAL A 183 0.29 17.94 2.26
CA VAL A 183 -0.17 16.54 2.24
C VAL A 183 -1.69 16.58 2.09
N LYS A 184 -2.21 15.87 1.09
CA LYS A 184 -3.65 15.76 0.82
C LYS A 184 -4.06 14.31 0.69
N HIS A 185 -5.34 14.02 0.85
CA HIS A 185 -5.92 12.70 0.57
C HIS A 185 -7.34 12.80 0.02
N ILE A 186 -7.85 11.71 -0.55
CA ILE A 186 -9.15 11.73 -1.28
C ILE A 186 -10.31 12.26 -0.45
N ARG A 187 -10.40 11.91 0.84
CA ARG A 187 -11.52 12.38 1.67
C ARG A 187 -11.56 13.90 1.90
N GLU A 188 -10.53 14.66 1.54
CA GLU A 188 -10.52 16.13 1.61
C GLU A 188 -11.11 16.80 0.35
N THR A 189 -11.48 16.02 -0.67
CA THR A 189 -11.95 16.55 -1.96
C THR A 189 -13.47 16.56 -2.13
N TYR A 190 -14.24 16.07 -1.14
CA TYR A 190 -15.71 16.07 -1.10
C TYR A 190 -16.26 15.92 0.32
#